data_AF-N1UQM1-F1
#
_entry.id   AF-N1UQM1-F1
#
_cell.length_a   1.000
_cell.length_b   1.000
_cell.length_c   1.000
_cell.angle_alpha   90.00
_cell.angle_beta   90.00
_cell.angle_gamma   90.00
#
_symmetry.space_group_name_H-M   'P 1'
#
loop_
_entity.id
_entity.type
_entity.pdbx_description
1 polymer ?
#
loop_
_entity_poly.entity_id
_entity_poly.type
_entity_poly.pdbx_seq_one_letter_code
_entity_poly.pdbx_strand_id
1 'polypeptide(L)'
;MTHLVEERADFLYQEYDQILEESGIPVSLKAILKEEESHLSEMKDALHQEDPEYKTRYAIFQEQEKKNYLKFEQTLLKSVGID
;
A
#
# COMPACT_ATOMS: atom_id res chain seq x y z
N MET A 1 7.55 4.45 -8.56
CA MET A 1 6.34 5.10 -8.00
C MET A 1 5.25 4.06 -7.77
N THR A 2 4.88 3.26 -8.78
CA THR A 2 3.87 2.18 -8.67
C THR A 2 4.14 1.22 -7.51
N HIS A 3 5.36 0.67 -7.37
CA HIS A 3 5.71 -0.24 -6.28
C HIS A 3 5.34 0.25 -4.87
N LEU A 4 5.63 1.52 -4.54
CA LEU A 4 5.32 2.09 -3.22
C LEU A 4 3.82 2.32 -3.01
N VAL A 5 3.07 2.54 -4.11
CA VAL A 5 1.60 2.64 -4.05
C VAL A 5 0.99 1.26 -3.82
N GLU A 6 1.53 0.22 -4.46
CA GLU A 6 1.10 -1.16 -4.21
C GLU A 6 1.40 -1.59 -2.76
N GLU A 7 2.58 -1.26 -2.20
CA GLU A 7 2.87 -1.51 -0.78
C GLU A 7 1.90 -0.78 0.16
N ARG A 8 1.46 0.44 -0.20
CA ARG A 8 0.45 1.16 0.56
C ARG A 8 -0.92 0.48 0.46
N ALA A 9 -1.28 -0.01 -0.73
CA ALA A 9 -2.55 -0.68 -0.98
C ALA A 9 -2.63 -2.01 -0.21
N ASP A 10 -1.55 -2.81 -0.19
CA ASP A 10 -1.45 -4.04 0.59
C ASP A 10 -1.75 -3.79 2.08
N PHE A 11 -1.08 -2.78 2.68
CA PHE A 11 -1.36 -2.37 4.05
C PHE A 11 -2.84 -2.00 4.27
N LEU A 12 -3.41 -1.17 3.39
CA LEU A 12 -4.80 -0.72 3.54
C LEU A 12 -5.82 -1.85 3.39
N TYR A 13 -5.56 -2.83 2.51
CA TYR A 13 -6.44 -3.98 2.35
C TYR A 13 -6.40 -4.92 3.55
N GLN A 14 -5.25 -5.05 4.22
CA GLN A 14 -5.16 -5.82 5.46
C GLN A 14 -5.99 -5.17 6.58
N GLU A 15 -5.86 -3.86 6.77
CA GLU A 15 -6.69 -3.11 7.73
C GLU A 15 -8.18 -3.22 7.39
N TYR A 16 -8.51 -3.15 6.10
CA TYR A 16 -9.90 -3.27 5.66
C TYR A 16 -10.48 -4.68 5.89
N ASP A 17 -9.73 -5.75 5.60
CA ASP A 17 -10.15 -7.13 5.89
C ASP A 17 -10.42 -7.34 7.39
N GLN A 18 -9.55 -6.77 8.24
CA GLN A 18 -9.75 -6.81 9.70
C GLN A 18 -11.05 -6.11 10.10
N ILE A 19 -11.33 -4.90 9.58
CA ILE A 19 -12.56 -4.17 9.87
C ILE A 19 -13.81 -4.94 9.40
N LEU A 20 -13.74 -5.61 8.24
CA LEU A 20 -14.83 -6.45 7.74
C LEU A 20 -15.10 -7.63 8.70
N GLU A 21 -14.04 -8.30 9.16
CA GLU A 21 -14.10 -9.41 10.11
C GLU A 21 -14.70 -8.96 11.45
N GLU A 22 -14.22 -7.83 12.01
CA GLU A 22 -14.73 -7.25 13.27
C GLU A 22 -16.19 -6.78 13.15
N SER A 23 -16.60 -6.32 11.97
CA SER A 23 -17.98 -5.88 11.69
C SER A 23 -18.94 -7.04 11.39
N GLY A 24 -18.45 -8.28 11.35
CA GLY A 24 -19.24 -9.47 11.03
C GLY A 24 -19.75 -9.48 9.57
N ILE A 25 -19.09 -8.75 8.67
CA ILE A 25 -19.42 -8.75 7.25
C ILE A 25 -18.83 -10.01 6.63
N PRO A 26 -19.62 -10.88 5.97
CA PRO A 26 -19.18 -12.18 5.47
C PRO A 26 -18.43 -12.06 4.13
N VAL A 27 -17.46 -11.16 4.06
CA VAL A 27 -16.57 -10.93 2.94
C VAL A 27 -15.15 -11.01 3.48
N SER A 28 -14.26 -11.69 2.74
CA SER A 28 -12.85 -11.73 3.07
C SER A 28 -12.01 -11.39 1.84
N LEU A 29 -10.98 -10.58 2.06
CA LEU A 29 -9.99 -10.18 1.07
C LEU A 29 -8.77 -11.10 1.08
N LYS A 30 -8.69 -12.11 1.96
CA LYS A 30 -7.53 -13.00 2.13
C LYS A 30 -7.03 -13.63 0.83
N ALA A 31 -7.94 -13.99 -0.08
CA ALA A 31 -7.56 -14.54 -1.38
C ALA A 31 -6.89 -13.50 -2.28
N ILE A 32 -7.42 -12.27 -2.30
CA ILE A 32 -6.87 -11.14 -3.08
C ILE A 32 -5.52 -10.73 -2.49
N LEU A 33 -5.44 -10.54 -1.16
CA LEU A 33 -4.21 -10.20 -0.45
C LEU A 33 -3.07 -11.16 -0.79
N LYS A 34 -3.35 -12.47 -0.78
CA LYS A 34 -2.34 -13.49 -1.13
C LYS A 34 -1.86 -13.40 -2.59
N GLU A 35 -2.74 -13.02 -3.51
CA GLU A 35 -2.37 -12.82 -4.91
C GLU A 35 -1.48 -11.59 -5.07
N GLU A 36 -1.85 -10.48 -4.42
CA GLU A 36 -1.08 -9.24 -4.46
C GLU A 36 0.30 -9.36 -3.77
N GLU A 37 0.43 -10.17 -2.71
CA GLU A 37 1.74 -10.51 -2.13
C GLU A 37 2.69 -11.11 -3.16
N SER A 38 2.19 -11.99 -4.04
CA SER A 38 2.98 -12.59 -5.11
C SER A 38 3.39 -11.54 -6.14
N HIS A 39 2.45 -10.71 -6.60
CA HIS A 39 2.72 -9.63 -7.56
C HIS A 39 3.77 -8.64 -7.03
N LEU A 40 3.66 -8.26 -5.76
CA LEU A 40 4.58 -7.33 -5.12
C LEU A 40 5.99 -7.92 -5.02
N SER A 41 6.09 -9.21 -4.68
CA SER A 41 7.39 -9.92 -4.67
C SER A 41 8.03 -9.94 -6.05
N GLU A 42 7.27 -10.25 -7.10
CA GLU A 42 7.76 -10.28 -8.48
C GLU A 42 8.25 -8.90 -8.94
N MET A 43 7.49 -7.84 -8.63
CA MET A 43 7.90 -6.46 -8.91
C MET A 43 9.21 -6.10 -8.20
N LYS A 44 9.34 -6.47 -6.92
CA LYS A 44 10.54 -6.17 -6.12
C LYS A 44 11.77 -6.89 -6.67
N ASP A 45 11.62 -8.14 -7.11
CA ASP A 45 12.71 -8.91 -7.69
C ASP A 45 13.15 -8.32 -9.04
N ALA A 46 12.20 -7.94 -9.91
CA ALA A 46 12.50 -7.26 -11.16
C ALA A 46 13.26 -5.93 -10.92
N LEU A 47 12.80 -5.12 -9.96
CA LEU A 47 13.45 -3.86 -9.61
C LEU A 47 14.88 -4.06 -9.08
N HIS A 48 15.13 -5.10 -8.27
CA HIS A 48 16.49 -5.41 -7.81
C HIS A 48 17.42 -5.86 -8.93
N GLN A 49 16.90 -6.51 -9.97
CA GLN A 49 17.69 -6.99 -11.11
C GLN A 49 18.01 -5.87 -12.11
N GLU A 50 17.04 -5.01 -12.39
CA GLU A 50 17.14 -3.97 -13.42
C GLU A 50 17.81 -2.69 -12.93
N ASP A 51 17.78 -2.44 -11.62
CA ASP A 51 18.26 -1.19 -11.04
C ASP A 51 19.26 -1.42 -9.88
N PRO A 52 20.58 -1.26 -10.14
CA PRO A 52 21.62 -1.35 -9.11
C PRO A 52 21.47 -0.34 -7.96
N GLU A 53 20.86 0.81 -8.22
CA GLU A 53 20.63 1.89 -7.26
C GLU A 53 19.20 1.86 -6.69
N TYR A 54 18.45 0.79 -6.94
CA TYR A 54 17.06 0.64 -6.56
C TYR A 54 16.83 1.00 -5.10
N LYS A 55 17.64 0.48 -4.18
CA LYS A 55 17.48 0.72 -2.74
C LYS A 55 17.61 2.20 -2.38
N THR A 56 18.58 2.90 -2.97
CA THR A 56 18.80 4.33 -2.77
C THR A 56 17.60 5.13 -3.28
N ARG A 57 17.15 4.85 -4.51
CA ARG A 57 16.00 5.52 -5.12
C ARG A 57 14.69 5.22 -4.40
N TYR A 58 14.50 3.96 -4.00
CA TYR A 58 13.35 3.50 -3.24
C TYR A 58 13.22 4.28 -1.94
N ALA A 59 14.31 4.45 -1.18
CA ALA A 59 14.30 5.24 0.06
C ALA A 59 13.86 6.71 -0.19
N ILE A 60 14.37 7.34 -1.24
CA ILE A 60 13.98 8.71 -1.63
C ILE A 60 12.48 8.77 -1.97
N PHE A 61 12.00 7.84 -2.79
CA PHE A 61 10.61 7.81 -3.20
C PHE A 61 9.66 7.42 -2.06
N GLN A 62 10.11 6.61 -1.10
CA GLN A 62 9.34 6.23 0.07
C GLN A 62 9.07 7.45 0.96
N GLU A 63 10.06 8.32 1.16
CA GLU A 63 9.86 9.57 1.88
C GLU A 63 8.82 10.45 1.18
N GLN A 64 8.87 10.52 -0.15
CA GLN A 64 7.91 11.28 -0.93
C GLN A 64 6.50 10.67 -0.90
N GLU A 65 6.38 9.35 -1.01
CA GLU A 65 5.10 8.63 -0.88
C GLU A 65 4.47 8.93 0.47
N LYS A 66 5.24 8.85 1.57
CA LYS A 66 4.74 9.13 2.91
C LYS A 66 4.18 10.55 3.04
N LYS A 67 4.87 11.54 2.48
CA LYS A 67 4.40 12.94 2.47
C LYS A 67 3.12 13.09 1.65
N ASN A 68 3.06 12.45 0.49
CA ASN A 68 1.88 12.48 -0.39
C ASN A 68 0.68 11.79 0.27
N TYR A 69 0.90 10.64 0.89
CA TYR A 69 -0.13 9.88 1.58
C TYR A 69 -0.71 10.65 2.77
N LEU A 70 0.14 11.25 3.61
CA LEU A 70 -0.33 12.10 4.72
C LEU A 70 -1.18 13.26 4.21
N LYS A 71 -0.76 13.92 3.13
CA LYS A 71 -1.55 15.01 2.53
C LYS A 71 -2.89 14.51 1.99
N PHE A 72 -2.90 13.34 1.35
CA PHE A 72 -4.12 12.69 0.87
C PHE A 72 -5.06 12.37 2.02
N GLU A 73 -4.58 11.68 3.06
CA GLU A 73 -5.35 11.29 4.24
C GLU A 73 -5.97 12.51 4.93
N GLN A 74 -5.18 13.56 5.21
CA GLN A 74 -5.68 14.80 5.80
C GLN A 74 -6.76 15.47 4.94
N THR A 75 -6.61 15.42 3.62
CA THR A 75 -7.61 15.98 2.70
C THR A 75 -8.88 15.14 2.69
N LEU A 76 -8.74 13.81 2.72
CA LEU A 76 -9.85 12.86 2.75
C LEU A 76 -10.65 13.02 4.05
N LEU A 77 -10.00 13.03 5.21
CA LEU A 77 -10.65 13.19 6.51
C LEU A 77 -11.45 14.49 6.59
N LYS A 78 -10.84 15.61 6.17
CA LYS A 78 -11.55 16.90 6.07
C LYS A 78 -12.76 16.84 5.15
N SER A 79 -12.67 16.12 4.03
CA SER A 79 -13.78 16.00 3.08
C SER A 79 -14.98 15.23 3.64
N VAL A 80 -14.76 14.38 4.64
CA VAL A 80 -15.82 13.61 5.34
C VAL A 80 -16.19 14.22 6.70
N GLY A 81 -15.68 15.41 7.03
CA GLY A 81 -16.00 16.13 8.25
C GLY A 81 -15.33 15.59 9.51
N ILE A 82 -14.18 14.92 9.37
CA ILE A 82 -13.35 14.42 10.47
C ILE A 82 -12.09 15.29 10.52
N ASP A 83 -11.85 15.97 11.65
CA ASP A 83 -10.71 16.87 11.88
C ASP A 83 -9.57 16.18 12.66
#